data_AF-A0A4D8QQ40-F1
#
_entry.id   AF-A0A4D8QQ40-F1
#
_cell.length_a   1.000
_cell.length_b   1.000
_cell.length_c   1.000
_cell.angle_alpha   90.00
_cell.angle_beta   90.00
_cell.angle_gamma   90.00
#
_symmetry.space_group_name_H-M   'P 1'
#
loop_
_entity.id
_entity.type
_entity.pdbx_description
1 polymer ?
#
loop_
_entity_poly.entity_id
_entity_poly.type
_entity_poly.pdbx_seq_one_letter_code
_entity_poly.pdbx_strand_id
1 'polypeptide(L)' 'MPKPPSPAQLAAQVETWNSQNPVGTKVVVRCDDGTSHITVTTSEAWVLSGHSAVILLKGISGCYLLNRVTAISADHTVEP' A
#
# COMPACT_ATOMS: atom_id res chain seq x y z
N MET A 1 -11.52 -20.95 1.74
CA MET A 1 -10.41 -19.99 1.54
C MET A 1 -10.86 -18.93 0.53
N PRO A 2 -10.55 -17.64 0.72
CA PRO A 2 -10.84 -16.62 -0.29
C PRO A 2 -10.09 -16.93 -1.58
N LYS A 3 -10.71 -16.65 -2.74
CA LYS A 3 -10.05 -16.79 -4.03
C LYS A 3 -8.94 -15.72 -4.14
N PRO A 4 -7.73 -16.06 -4.61
CA PRO A 4 -6.72 -15.04 -4.86
C PRO A 4 -7.24 -14.01 -5.88
N PRO A 5 -6.86 -12.74 -5.74
CA PRO A 5 -7.29 -11.68 -6.65
C PRO A 5 -6.83 -11.99 -8.08
N SER A 6 -7.69 -11.68 -9.05
CA SER A 6 -7.35 -11.75 -10.47
C SER A 6 -6.38 -10.62 -10.85
N PRO A 7 -5.65 -10.75 -11.97
CA PRO A 7 -4.80 -9.68 -12.46
C PRO A 7 -5.53 -8.34 -12.66
N ALA A 8 -6.77 -8.38 -13.14
CA ALA A 8 -7.60 -7.19 -13.29
C ALA A 8 -7.94 -6.53 -11.94
N GLN A 9 -8.19 -7.33 -10.90
CA GLN A 9 -8.42 -6.81 -9.55
C GLN A 9 -7.17 -6.18 -8.95
N LEU A 10 -5.98 -6.71 -9.26
CA LEU A 10 -4.71 -6.13 -8.82
C LEU A 10 -4.43 -4.81 -9.55
N ALA A 11 -4.67 -4.75 -10.86
CA ALA A 11 -4.53 -3.52 -11.63
C ALA A 11 -5.47 -2.41 -11.12
N ALA A 12 -6.74 -2.75 -10.87
CA ALA A 12 -7.72 -1.80 -10.32
C ALA A 12 -7.32 -1.29 -8.92
N GLN A 13 -6.75 -2.15 -8.07
CA GLN A 13 -6.23 -1.74 -6.76
C GLN A 13 -5.09 -0.72 -6.89
N VAL A 14 -4.14 -1.00 -7.79
CA VAL A 14 -3.01 -0.11 -8.07
C VAL A 14 -3.49 1.25 -8.60
N GLU A 15 -4.39 1.23 -9.58
CA GLU A 15 -4.94 2.44 -10.20
C GLU A 15 -5.71 3.30 -9.18
N THR A 16 -6.59 2.68 -8.39
CA THR A 16 -7.34 3.36 -7.34
C THR A 16 -6.40 4.01 -6.33
N TRP A 17 -5.36 3.30 -5.90
CA TRP A 17 -4.38 3.83 -4.96
C TRP A 17 -3.63 5.02 -5.55
N ASN A 18 -3.05 4.86 -6.74
CA ASN A 18 -2.21 5.90 -7.37
C ASN A 18 -3.02 7.15 -7.71
N SER A 19 -4.30 7.02 -8.09
CA SER A 19 -5.19 8.16 -8.35
C SER A 19 -5.46 9.01 -7.11
N GLN A 20 -5.37 8.43 -5.92
CA GLN A 20 -5.69 9.10 -4.65
C GLN A 20 -4.44 9.50 -3.86
N ASN A 21 -3.33 8.80 -4.07
CA ASN A 21 -2.13 8.88 -3.23
C ASN A 21 -0.88 9.07 -4.11
N PRO A 22 -0.44 10.32 -4.36
CA PRO A 22 0.78 10.56 -5.09
C PRO A 22 2.02 10.06 -4.33
N VAL A 23 3.13 9.91 -5.03
CA VAL A 23 4.43 9.60 -4.40
C VAL A 23 4.77 10.64 -3.34
N GLY A 24 5.22 10.19 -2.16
CA GLY A 24 5.45 11.03 -0.99
C GLY A 24 4.29 11.05 0.00
N THR A 25 3.19 10.34 -0.30
CA THR A 25 2.06 10.17 0.64
C THR A 25 2.54 9.52 1.93
N LYS A 26 2.14 10.10 3.06
CA LYS A 26 2.39 9.56 4.39
C LYS A 26 1.47 8.37 4.63
N VAL A 27 2.05 7.26 5.07
CA VAL A 27 1.32 5.99 5.24
C VAL A 27 1.69 5.34 6.56
N VAL A 28 0.76 4.54 7.09
CA VAL A 28 1.08 3.51 8.08
C VAL A 28 1.24 2.19 7.34
N VAL A 29 2.30 1.45 7.66
CA VAL A 29 2.55 0.10 7.15
C VAL A 29 2.44 -0.90 8.29
N ARG A 30 1.71 -1.99 8.07
CA ARG A 30 1.65 -3.12 8.99
C ARG A 30 2.70 -4.15 8.62
N CYS A 31 3.69 -4.34 9.50
CA CYS A 31 4.79 -5.29 9.37
C CYS A 31 4.34 -6.74 9.65
N ASP A 32 5.17 -7.71 9.24
CA ASP A 32 4.92 -9.15 9.45
C ASP A 32 4.98 -9.57 10.92
N ASP A 33 5.72 -8.83 11.75
CA ASP A 33 5.80 -9.01 13.20
C ASP A 33 4.58 -8.45 13.95
N GLY A 34 3.60 -7.93 13.22
CA GLY A 34 2.39 -7.31 13.78
C GLY A 34 2.57 -5.86 14.23
N THR A 35 3.79 -5.30 14.11
CA THR A 35 4.02 -3.88 14.41
C THR A 35 3.53 -2.99 13.25
N SER A 36 3.28 -1.73 13.56
CA SER A 36 2.91 -0.73 12.56
C SER A 36 3.85 0.46 12.64
N HIS A 37 4.32 0.95 11.50
CA HIS A 37 5.25 2.08 11.41
C HIS A 37 4.74 3.13 10.45
N ILE A 38 5.00 4.40 10.76
CA ILE A 38 4.67 5.52 9.88
C ILE A 38 5.86 5.76 8.95
N THR A 39 5.59 5.84 7.65
CA THR A 39 6.60 6.15 6.64
C THR A 39 5.96 6.93 5.48
N VAL A 40 6.69 7.09 4.38
CA VAL A 40 6.22 7.74 3.15
C VAL A 40 6.45 6.83 1.95
N THR A 41 5.55 6.91 0.96
CA THR A 41 5.72 6.22 -0.32
C THR A 41 6.88 6.84 -1.11
N THR A 42 7.69 6.00 -1.75
CA THR A 42 8.82 6.45 -2.60
C THR A 42 8.62 6.11 -4.07
N SER A 43 7.51 5.46 -4.41
CA SER A 43 7.10 5.15 -5.77
C SER A 43 5.58 5.10 -5.86
N GLU A 44 5.07 5.09 -7.10
CA GLU A 44 3.71 4.61 -7.37
C GLU A 44 3.60 3.14 -6.98
N ALA A 45 2.37 2.66 -6.76
CA ALA A 45 2.08 1.24 -6.64
C ALA A 45 2.13 0.57 -8.02
N TRP A 46 2.47 -0.73 -8.06
CA TRP A 46 2.44 -1.53 -9.29
C TRP A 46 2.15 -3.00 -8.99
N VAL A 47 1.84 -3.77 -10.04
CA VAL A 47 1.67 -5.22 -9.93
C VAL A 47 3.00 -5.92 -10.18
N LEU A 48 3.51 -6.62 -9.18
CA LEU A 48 4.70 -7.45 -9.26
C LEU A 48 4.34 -8.82 -9.85
N SER A 49 4.96 -9.14 -10.99
CA SER A 49 4.88 -10.43 -11.67
C SER A 49 3.45 -10.98 -11.90
N GLY A 50 2.45 -10.09 -11.97
CA GLY A 50 1.05 -10.44 -12.20
C GLY A 50 0.27 -10.98 -10.99
N HIS A 51 0.87 -11.03 -9.80
CA HIS A 51 0.26 -11.71 -8.63
C HIS A 51 0.14 -10.87 -7.36
N SER A 52 0.92 -9.80 -7.22
CA SER A 52 0.93 -8.99 -6.01
C SER A 52 0.92 -7.51 -6.33
N ALA A 53 -0.01 -6.74 -5.77
CA ALA A 53 0.07 -5.29 -5.78
C ALA A 53 1.08 -4.86 -4.70
N VAL A 54 2.07 -4.07 -5.08
CA VAL A 54 3.18 -3.66 -4.21
C VAL A 54 3.52 -2.18 -4.35
N ILE A 55 4.27 -1.66 -3.39
CA ILE A 55 4.76 -0.27 -3.35
C ILE A 55 6.13 -0.19 -2.67
N LEU A 56 6.93 0.84 -3.00
CA LEU A 56 8.16 1.16 -2.27
C LEU A 56 7.90 2.17 -1.16
N LEU A 57 8.55 1.94 -0.02
CA LEU A 57 8.40 2.73 1.19
C LEU A 57 9.77 3.20 1.67
N LYS A 58 9.83 4.42 2.19
CA LYS A 58 11.08 4.96 2.73
C LYS A 58 11.53 4.15 3.94
N GLY A 59 12.80 3.74 3.94
CA GLY A 59 13.40 3.00 5.06
C GLY A 59 13.04 1.51 5.11
N ILE A 60 12.32 0.98 4.11
CA ILE A 60 12.02 -0.45 3.99
C ILE A 60 12.70 -0.97 2.73
N SER A 61 13.50 -2.02 2.90
CA SER A 61 14.18 -2.65 1.77
C SER A 61 13.22 -3.53 0.97
N GLY A 62 13.26 -3.40 -0.35
CA GLY A 62 12.37 -4.13 -1.25
C GLY A 62 11.00 -3.49 -1.41
N CYS A 63 10.07 -4.22 -2.02
CA CYS A 63 8.69 -3.79 -2.20
C CYS A 63 7.78 -4.42 -1.13
N TYR A 64 6.76 -3.68 -0.72
CA TYR A 64 5.82 -4.10 0.31
C TYR A 64 4.42 -4.28 -0.27
N LEU A 65 3.65 -5.22 0.26
CA LEU A 65 2.29 -5.50 -0.21
C LEU A 65 1.39 -4.28 0.01
N LEU A 66 0.72 -3.83 -1.06
CA LEU A 66 -0.13 -2.65 -1.04
C LEU A 66 -1.27 -2.78 -0.01
N ASN A 67 -1.81 -3.99 0.17
CA ASN A 67 -2.89 -4.26 1.13
C ASN A 67 -2.49 -4.16 2.62
N ARG A 68 -1.21 -3.93 2.91
CA ARG A 68 -0.69 -3.67 4.26
C ARG A 68 -0.32 -2.21 4.49
N VAL A 69 -0.58 -1.36 3.50
CA VAL A 69 -0.29 0.06 3.53
C VAL A 69 -1.60 0.82 3.59
N THR A 70 -1.67 1.82 4.47
CA THR A 70 -2.85 2.67 4.63
C THR A 70 -2.40 4.12 4.61
N ALA A 71 -3.02 4.92 3.74
CA ALA A 71 -2.73 6.35 3.65
C ALA A 71 -3.20 7.07 4.92
N ILE A 72 -2.33 7.91 5.47
CA ILE A 72 -2.66 8.80 6.57
C ILE A 72 -3.09 10.12 5.93
N SER A 73 -4.36 10.20 5.57
CA SER A 73 -4.96 11.48 5.18
C SER A 73 -5.11 12.37 6.41
N ALA A 74 -5.04 13.68 6.23
CA ALA A 74 -5.23 14.67 7.31
C ALA A 74 -6.64 14.61 7.95
N ASP A 75 -7.57 13.87 7.35
CA ASP A 75 -8.96 13.68 7.80
C ASP A 75 -9.18 12.39 8.59
N HIS A 76 -8.13 11.66 8.99
CA HIS A 76 -8.29 10.55 9.95
C HIS A 76 -8.49 11.12 11.37
N THR A 77 -9.69 11.64 11.61
CA THR A 77 -10.29 11.66 12.95
C THR A 77 -10.42 10.21 13.38
N VAL A 78 -9.51 9.79 14.25
CA VAL A 78 -9.70 8.59 15.06
C VAL A 78 -10.87 8.93 15.99
N GLU A 79 -12.09 8.51 15.65
CA GLU A 79 -13.19 8.56 16.62
C GLU A 79 -12.87 7.59 17.77
N PRO A 80 -13.06 8.02 19.04
CA PRO A 80 -12.69 7.25 20.25
C PRO A 80 -13.56 6.02 20.50
#